data_AF-A0A0K6H3F9-F1
#
_entry.id   AF-A0A0K6H3F9-F1
#
_cell.length_a   1.000
_cell.length_b   1.000
_cell.length_c   1.000
_cell.angle_alpha   90.00
_cell.angle_beta   90.00
_cell.angle_gamma   90.00
#
_symmetry.space_group_name_H-M   'P 1'
#
loop_
_entity.id
_entity.type
_entity.pdbx_description
1 polymer ?
#
loop_
_entity_poly.entity_id
_entity_poly.type
_entity_poly.pdbx_seq_one_letter_code
_entity_poly.pdbx_strand_id
1 'polypeptide(L)'
;MVRGIGKTINSSNHGIQLKSAFEELSDALDKLYGTSEKTDLLLPGSIWDEPEDWMTGLAKEERYLFNQWEGAGKGLKHDLESIALAAKALSSSKGYLVLEYSFSNYDACKQEAENKSSDAL
;
A
#
# COMPACT_ATOMS: atom_id res chain seq x y z
N MET A 1 -12.02 6.60 4.25
CA MET A 1 -10.86 6.03 3.55
C MET A 1 -10.73 6.68 2.18
N VAL A 2 -9.51 7.07 1.81
CA VAL A 2 -9.16 7.60 0.49
C VAL A 2 -8.02 6.76 -0.08
N ARG A 3 -8.15 6.33 -1.34
CA ARG A 3 -7.16 5.47 -2.00
C ARG A 3 -6.71 6.06 -3.32
N GLY A 4 -5.39 6.19 -3.49
CA GLY A 4 -4.74 6.55 -4.74
C GLY A 4 -4.11 5.33 -5.40
N ILE A 5 -4.30 5.19 -6.71
CA ILE A 5 -3.66 4.16 -7.53
C ILE A 5 -2.66 4.85 -8.46
N GLY A 6 -1.39 4.50 -8.33
CA GLY A 6 -0.31 5.04 -9.15
C GLY A 6 -0.40 4.61 -10.61
N LYS A 7 0.33 5.32 -11.48
CA LYS A 7 0.52 4.91 -12.87
C LYS A 7 1.30 3.61 -12.95
N THR A 8 1.14 2.89 -14.05
CA THR A 8 1.98 1.72 -14.35
C THR A 8 3.45 2.11 -14.48
N ILE A 9 4.30 1.39 -13.79
CA ILE A 9 5.76 1.47 -13.81
C ILE A 9 6.27 0.25 -14.57
N ASN A 10 7.01 0.47 -15.65
CA ASN A 10 7.76 -0.58 -16.31
C ASN A 10 9.00 -0.90 -15.48
N SER A 11 9.26 -2.19 -15.26
CA SER A 11 10.35 -2.67 -14.41
C SER A 11 11.00 -3.90 -15.03
N SER A 12 12.24 -4.19 -14.61
CA SER A 12 12.79 -5.53 -14.78
C SER A 12 12.07 -6.54 -13.88
N ASN A 13 12.26 -7.83 -14.15
CA ASN A 13 11.83 -8.95 -13.32
C ASN A 13 12.31 -8.88 -11.86
N HIS A 14 13.48 -8.26 -11.63
CA HIS A 14 14.02 -7.96 -10.30
C HIS A 14 13.26 -6.85 -9.53
N GLY A 15 12.37 -6.11 -10.20
CA GLY A 15 11.52 -5.10 -9.57
C GLY A 15 12.20 -3.75 -9.28
N ILE A 16 13.38 -3.49 -9.81
CA ILE A 16 14.24 -2.36 -9.41
C ILE A 16 13.52 -1.01 -9.51
N GLN A 17 12.83 -0.75 -10.62
CA GLN A 17 12.13 0.52 -10.83
C GLN A 17 10.95 0.68 -9.87
N LEU A 18 10.23 -0.41 -9.58
CA LEU A 18 9.10 -0.39 -8.65
C LEU A 18 9.57 -0.18 -7.21
N LYS A 19 10.63 -0.87 -6.79
CA LYS A 19 11.26 -0.70 -5.48
C LYS A 19 11.76 0.72 -5.29
N SER A 20 12.45 1.27 -6.27
CA SER A 20 12.95 2.65 -6.20
C SER A 20 11.82 3.67 -6.02
N ALA A 21 10.73 3.53 -6.78
CA ALA A 21 9.57 4.40 -6.64
C ALA A 21 8.87 4.23 -5.27
N PHE A 22 8.85 3.00 -4.75
CA PHE A 22 8.32 2.70 -3.42
C PHE A 22 9.14 3.39 -2.33
N GLU A 23 10.47 3.23 -2.34
CA GLU A 23 11.34 3.89 -1.34
C GLU A 23 11.23 5.42 -1.44
N GLU A 24 11.21 5.99 -2.65
CA GLU A 24 11.11 7.44 -2.83
C GLU A 24 9.83 8.02 -2.19
N LEU A 25 8.68 7.37 -2.43
CA LEU A 25 7.41 7.80 -1.84
C LEU A 25 7.36 7.51 -0.34
N SER A 26 7.92 6.39 0.11
CA SER A 26 8.04 6.08 1.54
C SER A 26 8.84 7.16 2.26
N ASP A 27 10.03 7.51 1.77
CA ASP A 27 10.90 8.53 2.37
C ASP A 27 10.21 9.89 2.45
N ALA A 28 9.40 10.21 1.44
CA ALA A 28 8.59 11.43 1.45
C ALA A 28 7.51 11.40 2.54
N LEU A 29 6.83 10.26 2.73
CA LEU A 29 5.81 10.08 3.76
C LEU A 29 6.42 10.02 5.16
N ASP A 30 7.58 9.39 5.33
CA ASP A 30 8.30 9.31 6.60
C ASP A 30 8.67 10.71 7.12
N LYS A 31 9.05 11.63 6.23
CA LYS A 31 9.30 13.04 6.59
C LYS A 31 8.08 13.77 7.13
N LEU A 32 6.87 13.35 6.74
CA LEU A 32 5.61 14.00 7.11
C LEU A 32 4.98 13.38 8.36
N TYR A 33 5.01 12.05 8.43
CA TYR A 33 4.26 11.24 9.39
C TYR A 33 5.14 10.49 10.39
N GLY A 34 6.47 10.53 10.24
CA GLY A 34 7.41 9.77 11.04
C GLY A 34 7.70 8.40 10.45
N THR A 35 8.53 7.61 11.12
CA THR A 35 8.98 6.31 10.63
C THR A 35 7.82 5.32 10.46
N SER A 36 7.75 4.69 9.30
CA SER A 36 6.84 3.57 9.03
C SER A 36 7.37 2.21 9.50
N GLU A 37 6.45 1.27 9.68
CA GLU A 37 6.77 -0.16 9.71
C GLU A 37 6.79 -0.70 8.28
N LYS A 38 7.93 -1.27 7.86
CA LYS A 38 8.14 -1.84 6.52
C LYS A 38 8.08 -3.35 6.55
N THR A 39 7.35 -3.92 5.60
CA THR A 39 7.27 -5.36 5.34
C THR A 39 7.68 -5.66 3.90
N ASP A 40 8.73 -6.46 3.70
CA ASP A 40 9.01 -7.19 2.46
C ASP A 40 9.00 -8.68 2.79
N LEU A 41 7.91 -9.36 2.44
CA LEU A 41 7.65 -10.73 2.84
C LEU A 41 7.37 -11.60 1.61
N LEU A 42 8.16 -12.66 1.45
CA LEU A 42 7.82 -13.79 0.59
C LEU A 42 7.07 -14.84 1.43
N LEU A 43 5.92 -15.30 0.96
CA LEU A 43 5.13 -16.29 1.67
C LEU A 43 5.89 -17.62 1.76
N PRO A 44 5.83 -18.31 2.92
CA PRO A 44 6.45 -19.64 3.07
C PRO A 44 5.94 -20.62 2.00
N GLY A 45 6.88 -21.31 1.34
CA GLY A 45 6.56 -22.30 0.31
C GLY A 45 6.44 -21.75 -1.11
N SER A 46 6.56 -20.43 -1.32
CA SER A 46 6.70 -19.84 -2.64
C SER A 46 7.96 -20.35 -3.34
N ILE A 47 7.84 -20.67 -4.63
CA ILE A 47 8.98 -21.05 -5.50
C ILE A 47 9.62 -19.84 -6.19
N TRP A 48 9.05 -18.66 -6.03
CA TRP A 48 9.54 -17.40 -6.60
C TRP A 48 10.54 -16.71 -5.66
N ASP A 49 11.53 -17.47 -5.20
CA ASP A 49 12.50 -17.05 -4.17
C ASP A 49 13.81 -16.48 -4.72
N GLU A 50 14.06 -16.65 -6.02
CA GLU A 50 15.21 -16.05 -6.69
C GLU A 50 15.05 -14.53 -6.91
N PRO A 51 16.16 -13.75 -6.95
CA PRO A 51 16.12 -12.30 -7.12
C PRO A 51 15.35 -11.83 -8.38
N GLU A 52 15.51 -12.54 -9.50
CA GLU A 52 14.82 -12.30 -10.75
C GLU A 52 13.31 -12.55 -10.70
N ASP A 53 12.84 -13.34 -9.74
CA ASP A 53 11.44 -13.70 -9.60
C ASP A 53 10.63 -12.72 -8.76
N TRP A 54 11.28 -11.67 -8.24
CA TRP A 54 10.66 -10.73 -7.32
C TRP A 54 9.34 -10.15 -7.83
N MET A 55 9.29 -9.69 -9.10
CA MET A 55 8.05 -9.19 -9.70
C MET A 55 7.02 -10.30 -9.94
N THR A 56 7.47 -11.54 -10.20
CA THR A 56 6.58 -12.68 -10.39
C THR A 56 5.91 -13.04 -9.06
N GLY A 57 6.67 -13.15 -7.97
CA GLY A 57 6.12 -13.36 -6.63
C GLY A 57 5.12 -12.28 -6.25
N LEU A 58 5.42 -11.01 -6.58
CA LEU A 58 4.48 -9.90 -6.35
C LEU A 58 3.20 -10.02 -7.20
N ALA A 59 3.32 -10.41 -8.48
CA ALA A 59 2.17 -10.56 -9.39
C ALA A 59 1.30 -11.78 -9.06
N LYS A 60 1.88 -12.79 -8.40
CA LYS A 60 1.19 -13.99 -7.91
C LYS A 60 0.62 -13.82 -6.50
N GLU A 61 0.81 -12.65 -5.89
CA GLU A 61 0.41 -12.39 -4.51
C GLU A 61 1.09 -13.34 -3.51
N GLU A 62 2.25 -13.87 -3.88
CA GLU A 62 3.11 -14.70 -3.03
C GLU A 62 4.22 -13.87 -2.37
N ARG A 63 4.39 -12.61 -2.79
CA ARG A 63 5.27 -11.62 -2.17
C ARG A 63 4.52 -10.32 -1.90
N TYR A 64 4.85 -9.66 -0.81
CA TYR A 64 4.30 -8.36 -0.42
C TYR A 64 5.42 -7.39 -0.10
N LEU A 65 5.29 -6.15 -0.59
CA LEU A 65 6.10 -5.00 -0.17
C LEU A 65 5.15 -3.87 0.22
N PHE A 66 5.13 -3.49 1.49
CA PHE A 66 4.31 -2.39 1.98
C PHE A 66 4.90 -1.72 3.22
N ASN A 67 4.52 -0.46 3.41
CA ASN A 67 4.80 0.33 4.59
C ASN A 67 3.49 0.77 5.24
N GLN A 68 3.49 0.79 6.57
CA GLN A 68 2.36 1.24 7.37
C GLN A 68 2.81 2.31 8.35
N TRP A 69 2.05 3.41 8.42
CA TRP A 69 2.20 4.44 9.43
C TRP A 69 1.02 4.34 10.39
N GLU A 70 1.32 4.25 11.68
CA GLU A 70 0.33 4.28 12.75
C GLU A 70 0.77 5.30 13.80
N GLY A 71 -0.18 6.10 14.29
CA GLY A 71 0.12 7.05 15.36
C GLY A 71 0.14 6.32 16.68
N ALA A 72 1.33 6.08 17.27
CA ALA A 72 1.60 5.32 18.51
C ALA A 72 0.61 5.59 19.68
N GLY A 73 -0.62 5.07 19.58
CA GLY A 73 -1.75 5.33 20.47
C GLY A 73 -2.37 6.74 20.41
N LYS A 74 -1.82 7.68 19.63
CA LYS A 74 -2.30 9.10 19.56
C LYS A 74 -2.96 9.47 18.22
N GLY A 75 -2.98 8.55 17.26
CA GLY A 75 -3.40 8.84 15.89
C GLY A 75 -2.34 9.66 15.13
N LEU A 76 -2.45 9.68 13.81
CA LEU A 76 -1.63 10.51 12.93
C LEU A 76 -2.25 11.92 12.84
N LYS A 77 -1.50 12.87 12.27
CA LYS A 77 -2.02 14.22 11.99
C LYS A 77 -3.25 14.14 11.06
N HIS A 78 -4.12 15.15 11.12
CA HIS A 78 -5.30 15.27 10.24
C HIS A 78 -6.33 14.15 10.39
N ASP A 79 -6.55 13.68 11.61
CA ASP A 79 -7.54 12.64 11.96
C ASP A 79 -7.32 11.32 11.20
N LEU A 80 -6.09 11.08 10.77
CA LEU A 80 -5.66 9.84 10.15
C LEU A 80 -5.45 8.79 11.25
N GLU A 81 -6.05 7.63 11.05
CA GLU A 81 -5.83 6.44 11.87
C GLU A 81 -4.58 5.70 11.39
N SER A 82 -4.48 5.49 10.07
CA SER A 82 -3.33 4.85 9.45
C SER A 82 -3.11 5.29 8.01
N ILE A 83 -1.89 5.09 7.53
CA ILE A 83 -1.51 5.23 6.12
C ILE A 83 -0.88 3.90 5.69
N ALA A 84 -1.23 3.42 4.51
CA ALA A 84 -0.60 2.24 3.91
C ALA A 84 -0.09 2.56 2.51
N LEU A 85 1.18 2.26 2.24
CA LEU A 85 1.78 2.29 0.92
C LEU A 85 2.12 0.86 0.52
N ALA A 86 1.61 0.37 -0.60
CA ALA A 86 1.88 -0.99 -1.09
C ALA A 86 2.36 -0.98 -2.54
N ALA A 87 3.33 -1.83 -2.85
CA ALA A 87 3.68 -2.18 -4.22
C ALA A 87 2.77 -3.31 -4.72
N LYS A 88 2.33 -3.22 -5.98
CA LYS A 88 1.53 -4.23 -6.67
C LYS A 88 2.13 -4.49 -8.05
N ALA A 89 1.94 -5.70 -8.57
CA ALA A 89 2.39 -6.07 -9.91
C ALA A 89 1.22 -6.51 -10.79
N LEU A 90 1.25 -6.09 -12.05
CA LEU A 90 0.36 -6.55 -13.12
C LEU A 90 0.97 -7.75 -13.87
N SER A 91 2.30 -7.86 -13.85
CA SER A 91 3.08 -8.91 -14.50
C SER A 91 4.52 -8.91 -13.96
N SER A 92 5.37 -9.82 -14.44
CA SER A 92 6.80 -9.86 -14.11
C SER A 92 7.59 -8.63 -14.56
N SER A 93 7.02 -7.70 -15.34
CA SER A 93 7.73 -6.49 -15.81
C SER A 93 6.93 -5.19 -15.63
N LYS A 94 5.77 -5.25 -14.98
CA LYS A 94 4.91 -4.07 -14.78
C LYS A 94 4.29 -4.09 -13.39
N GLY A 95 4.39 -2.96 -12.69
CA GLY A 95 3.74 -2.77 -11.40
C GLY A 95 3.23 -1.36 -11.20
N TYR A 96 2.72 -1.09 -10.00
CA TYR A 96 2.20 0.20 -9.59
C TYR A 96 2.20 0.28 -8.07
N LEU A 97 2.08 1.50 -7.53
CA LEU A 97 1.93 1.73 -6.10
C LEU A 97 0.47 2.02 -5.76
N VAL A 98 0.05 1.60 -4.58
CA VAL A 98 -1.24 1.94 -3.99
C VAL A 98 -0.96 2.66 -2.68
N LEU A 99 -1.53 3.86 -2.52
CA LEU A 99 -1.44 4.64 -1.30
C LEU A 99 -2.84 4.80 -0.72
N GLU A 100 -3.00 4.46 0.54
CA GLU A 100 -4.27 4.48 1.25
C GLU A 100 -4.16 5.31 2.52
N TYR A 101 -5.15 6.17 2.72
CA TYR A 101 -5.33 6.99 3.91
C TYR A 101 -6.63 6.58 4.60
N SER A 102 -6.50 6.07 5.82
CA SER A 102 -7.61 5.69 6.68
C SER A 102 -7.81 6.76 7.74
N PHE A 103 -9.04 7.24 7.85
CA PHE A 103 -9.42 8.32 8.75
C PHE A 103 -10.27 7.76 9.87
N SER A 104 -10.11 8.29 11.08
CA SER A 104 -10.81 7.83 12.29
C SER A 104 -12.34 7.95 12.21
N ASN A 105 -12.85 8.82 11.33
CA ASN A 105 -14.28 9.02 11.13
C ASN A 105 -14.90 8.12 10.05
N TYR A 106 -14.13 7.19 9.48
CA TYR A 106 -14.59 6.42 8.33
C TYR A 106 -15.87 5.64 8.59
N ASP A 107 -15.99 5.00 9.75
CA ASP A 107 -17.19 4.23 10.11
C ASP A 107 -18.43 5.12 10.24
N ALA A 108 -18.29 6.32 10.81
CA ALA A 108 -19.39 7.29 10.89
C ALA A 108 -19.83 7.75 9.49
N CYS A 109 -18.89 8.03 8.59
CA CYS A 109 -19.20 8.38 7.19
C CYS A 109 -19.89 7.23 6.45
N LYS A 110 -19.44 5.99 6.67
CA LYS A 110 -20.05 4.81 6.05
C LYS A 110 -21.48 4.60 6.53
N GLN A 111 -21.72 4.70 7.84
CA GLN A 111 -23.06 4.56 8.42
C GLN A 111 -24.01 5.65 7.91
N GLU A 112 -23.54 6.91 7.77
CA GLU A 112 -24.36 7.99 7.19
C GLU A 112 -24.74 7.70 5.73
N ALA A 113 -23.81 7.18 4.92
CA ALA A 113 -24.08 6.84 3.53
C ALA A 113 -25.11 5.70 3.40
N GLU A 114 -25.02 4.68 4.27
CA GLU A 114 -25.96 3.55 4.32
C GLU A 114 -27.36 3.99 4.79
N ASN A 115 -27.45 4.89 5.77
CA ASN A 115 -28.74 5.42 6.23
C ASN A 115 -29.42 6.26 5.13
N LYS A 116 -28.66 7.08 4.40
CA LYS A 116 -29.20 7.87 3.27
C LYS A 116 -29.68 7.00 2.10
N SER A 117 -29.07 5.84 1.85
CA SER A 117 -29.57 4.92 0.83
C SER A 117 -30.82 4.15 1.27
N SER A 118 -30.99 3.91 2.58
CA SER A 118 -32.20 3.30 3.15
C SER A 118 -33.39 4.25 3.20
N ASP A 119 -33.17 5.55 3.41
CA ASP A 119 -34.25 6.57 3.43
C ASP A 119 -34.78 6.91 2.02
N ALA A 120 -34.14 6.40 0.96
CA ALA A 120 -34.52 6.63 -0.43
C ALA A 120 -35.41 5.51 -1.04
N LEU A 121 -35.93 4.58 -0.23
CA LEU A 121 -36.76 3.43 -0.62
C LEU A 121 -38.14 3.43 0.03
#